data_AF-A0A0S8D0L7-F1
#
_entry.id   AF-A0A0S8D0L7-F1
#
_cell.length_a   1.000
_cell.length_b   1.000
_cell.length_c   1.000
_cell.angle_alpha   90.00
_cell.angle_beta   90.00
_cell.angle_gamma   90.00
#
_symmetry.space_group_name_H-M   'P 1'
#
loop_
_entity.id
_entity.type
_entity.pdbx_description
1 polymer ?
#
loop_
_entity_poly.entity_id
_entity_poly.type
_entity_poly.pdbx_seq_one_letter_code
_entity_poly.pdbx_strand_id
1 'polypeptide(L)'
;MVSTKGIEESLAFLDNLIRSPLDLLPHRELTEKLIYLELQGPPKGLPNNITGALSDLASSLSQFDVQNTRVVVLGGGTGLSNIIGGDSRKESWPDDPFSGLKEIFPQTQAIVCVTDDGGSTGELLKDLPFIALGDIRHVLLSSIRKSSLQDRYALDESECLLVARELHKLFNYRFDSHPGSREKLSAAAGFDLTLLPGPMHEYLGGLLETLFTDPGLAKVLSRPHCLGNLLLAAAIWQGADELRQKMKSLKHCHVSHFNEYQGLKHLCRIMALPEDAVMPC
;
A
#
# COMPACT_ATOMS: atom_id res chain seq x y z
N MET A 1 34.60 18.28 60.07
CA MET A 1 33.53 17.27 60.14
C MET A 1 32.47 17.65 59.13
N VAL A 2 32.38 16.94 58.00
CA VAL A 2 31.28 17.13 57.04
C VAL A 2 30.01 16.67 57.75
N SER A 3 29.01 17.55 57.85
CA SER A 3 27.76 17.28 58.54
C SER A 3 27.08 16.08 57.89
N THR A 4 26.88 15.00 58.65
CA THR A 4 26.15 13.78 58.24
C THR A 4 24.77 14.12 57.65
N LYS A 5 24.17 15.22 58.12
CA LYS A 5 22.90 15.75 57.62
C LYS A 5 22.91 16.09 56.12
N GLY A 6 24.02 16.63 55.60
CA GLY A 6 24.13 16.93 54.16
C GLY A 6 24.23 15.67 53.28
N ILE A 7 24.77 14.58 53.83
CA ILE A 7 24.81 13.27 53.16
C ILE A 7 23.41 12.65 53.17
N GLU A 8 22.70 12.70 54.29
CA GLU A 8 21.32 12.21 54.42
C GLU A 8 20.36 12.94 53.46
N GLU A 9 20.44 14.27 53.38
CA GLU A 9 19.63 15.07 52.44
C GLU A 9 19.95 14.72 50.97
N SER A 10 21.23 14.47 50.66
CA SER A 10 21.65 14.05 49.31
C SER A 10 21.16 12.66 48.95
N LEU A 11 21.21 11.70 49.87
CA LEU A 11 20.70 10.34 49.68
C LEU A 11 19.19 10.34 49.49
N ALA A 12 18.44 11.10 50.30
CA ALA A 12 16.99 11.23 50.16
C ALA A 12 16.59 11.88 48.82
N PHE A 13 17.41 12.81 48.29
CA PHE A 13 17.19 13.36 46.95
C PHE A 13 17.43 12.31 45.85
N LEU A 14 18.49 11.51 45.96
CA LEU A 14 18.80 10.43 45.03
C LEU A 14 17.70 9.34 45.00
N ASP A 15 17.17 8.95 46.16
CA ASP A 15 16.09 7.96 46.26
C ASP A 15 14.78 8.44 45.59
N ASN A 16 14.59 9.76 45.47
CA ASN A 16 13.41 10.35 44.84
C ASN A 16 13.55 10.60 43.33
N LEU A 17 14.75 10.44 42.76
CA LEU A 17 15.05 10.71 41.34
C LEU A 17 14.55 9.59 40.41
N ILE A 18 14.54 8.33 40.85
CA ILE A 18 14.10 7.18 40.06
C ILE A 18 12.82 6.63 40.71
N ARG A 19 11.67 6.87 40.08
CA ARG A 19 10.37 6.41 40.59
C ARG A 19 9.91 5.11 39.93
N SER A 20 10.46 4.81 38.77
CA SER A 20 10.17 3.60 37.99
C SER A 20 11.43 3.08 37.31
N PRO A 21 11.57 1.76 37.10
CA PRO A 21 12.59 1.21 36.20
C PRO A 21 12.58 1.84 34.79
N LEU A 22 11.43 2.38 34.34
CA LEU A 22 11.32 3.11 33.07
C LEU A 22 12.04 4.47 33.09
N ASP A 23 12.40 5.01 34.25
CA ASP A 23 13.20 6.24 34.36
C ASP A 23 14.67 6.02 33.99
N LEU A 24 15.09 4.76 33.88
CA LEU A 24 16.42 4.35 33.43
C LEU A 24 16.53 4.26 31.91
N LEU A 25 15.39 4.31 31.21
CA LEU A 25 15.37 4.37 29.75
C LEU A 25 15.69 5.80 29.27
N PRO A 26 16.39 5.95 28.13
CA PRO A 26 16.54 7.26 27.52
C PRO A 26 15.17 7.81 27.13
N HIS A 27 15.13 9.11 26.86
CA HIS A 27 13.92 9.89 26.57
C HIS A 27 13.10 10.26 27.80
N ARG A 28 12.30 11.32 27.65
CA ARG A 28 11.45 11.86 28.72
C ARG A 28 10.05 11.26 28.66
N GLU A 29 9.46 11.25 27.48
CA GLU A 29 8.11 10.78 27.26
C GLU A 29 8.02 9.27 27.33
N LEU A 30 6.96 8.75 27.97
CA LEU A 30 6.75 7.31 28.11
C LEU A 30 6.72 6.61 26.74
N THR A 31 6.08 7.21 25.74
CA THR A 31 6.01 6.65 24.38
C THR A 31 7.39 6.48 23.77
N GLU A 32 8.25 7.50 23.85
CA GLU A 32 9.63 7.43 23.33
C GLU A 32 10.46 6.38 24.08
N LYS A 33 10.27 6.26 25.40
CA LYS A 33 10.90 5.21 26.21
C LYS A 33 10.51 3.81 25.75
N LEU A 34 9.22 3.57 25.50
CA LEU A 34 8.72 2.26 25.03
C LEU A 34 9.20 1.96 23.60
N ILE A 35 9.21 2.96 22.71
CA ILE A 35 9.76 2.82 21.36
C ILE A 35 11.26 2.49 21.42
N TYR A 36 12.03 3.20 22.25
CA TYR A 36 13.43 2.90 22.45
C TYR A 36 13.63 1.47 22.95
N LEU A 37 12.85 1.06 23.96
CA LEU A 37 12.94 -0.28 24.54
C LEU A 37 12.64 -1.36 23.50
N GLU A 38 11.63 -1.17 22.66
CA GLU A 38 11.29 -2.10 21.58
C GLU A 38 12.39 -2.17 20.51
N LEU A 39 12.96 -1.04 20.12
CA LEU A 39 13.95 -0.98 19.02
C LEU A 39 15.37 -1.35 19.45
N GLN A 40 15.75 -1.05 20.70
CA GLN A 40 17.13 -1.14 21.18
C GLN A 40 17.30 -2.13 22.33
N GLY A 41 16.20 -2.57 22.96
CA GLY A 41 16.24 -3.37 24.18
C GLY A 41 16.68 -2.58 25.42
N PRO A 42 16.86 -3.26 26.56
CA PRO A 42 17.29 -2.63 27.79
C PRO A 42 18.71 -2.04 27.67
N PRO A 43 18.99 -0.89 28.29
CA PRO A 43 20.35 -0.35 28.38
C PRO A 43 21.34 -1.34 29.01
N LYS A 44 22.59 -1.33 28.51
CA LYS A 44 23.67 -2.14 29.07
C LYS A 44 24.08 -1.65 30.47
N GLY A 45 24.52 -2.57 31.33
CA GLY A 45 25.05 -2.23 32.67
C GLY A 45 23.98 -2.07 33.75
N LEU A 46 22.71 -2.36 33.45
CA LEU A 46 21.65 -2.40 34.45
C LEU A 46 21.71 -3.71 35.28
N PRO A 47 21.25 -3.68 36.54
CA PRO A 47 21.06 -4.89 37.34
C PRO A 47 20.25 -5.96 36.59
N ASN A 48 20.58 -7.24 36.80
CA ASN A 48 19.96 -8.36 36.07
C ASN A 48 18.43 -8.42 36.22
N ASN A 49 17.91 -8.11 37.40
CA ASN A 49 16.47 -8.09 37.67
C ASN A 49 15.75 -6.99 36.87
N ILE A 50 16.35 -5.81 36.73
CA ILE A 50 15.80 -4.70 35.94
C ILE A 50 15.90 -5.02 34.44
N THR A 51 17.05 -5.53 34.00
CA THR A 51 17.26 -5.95 32.61
C THR A 51 16.25 -7.01 32.19
N GLY A 52 15.99 -8.01 33.04
CA GLY A 52 14.97 -9.02 32.82
C GLY A 52 13.58 -8.42 32.67
N ALA A 53 13.15 -7.61 33.64
CA ALA A 53 11.82 -6.98 33.60
C ALA A 53 11.60 -6.07 32.38
N LEU A 54 12.62 -5.31 31.97
CA LEU A 54 12.55 -4.49 30.75
C LEU A 54 12.53 -5.35 29.48
N SER A 55 13.25 -6.47 29.47
CA SER A 55 13.22 -7.43 28.35
C SER A 55 11.84 -8.08 28.23
N ASP A 56 11.22 -8.47 29.36
CA ASP A 56 9.88 -9.03 29.40
C ASP A 56 8.82 -8.02 28.91
N LEU A 57 8.99 -6.75 29.27
CA LEU A 57 8.14 -5.66 28.76
C LEU A 57 8.31 -5.47 27.24
N ALA A 58 9.54 -5.42 26.72
CA ALA A 58 9.81 -5.38 25.28
C ALA A 58 9.16 -6.59 24.57
N SER A 59 9.36 -7.79 25.10
CA SER A 59 8.71 -9.00 24.55
C SER A 59 7.19 -8.87 24.55
N SER A 60 6.60 -8.29 25.60
CA SER A 60 5.15 -8.07 25.68
C SER A 60 4.65 -7.02 24.67
N LEU A 61 5.43 -5.97 24.41
CA LEU A 61 5.13 -4.96 23.40
C LEU A 61 5.14 -5.59 21.99
N SER A 62 6.16 -6.39 21.68
CA SER A 62 6.29 -7.08 20.38
C SER A 62 5.19 -8.10 20.11
N GLN A 63 4.61 -8.70 21.16
CA GLN A 63 3.54 -9.68 21.09
C GLN A 63 2.14 -9.07 21.17
N PHE A 64 2.05 -7.75 21.28
CA PHE A 64 0.76 -7.07 21.35
C PHE A 64 -0.04 -7.32 20.07
N ASP A 65 -1.23 -7.90 20.21
CA ASP A 65 -2.08 -8.22 19.07
C ASP A 65 -2.66 -6.93 18.44
N VAL A 66 -2.18 -6.62 17.24
CA VAL A 66 -2.63 -5.48 16.43
C VAL A 66 -3.49 -5.89 15.24
N GLN A 67 -3.92 -7.16 15.14
CA GLN A 67 -4.67 -7.69 14.00
C GLN A 67 -5.98 -6.92 13.74
N ASN A 68 -6.56 -6.35 14.81
CA ASN A 68 -7.80 -5.58 14.75
C ASN A 68 -7.62 -4.05 14.73
N THR A 69 -6.37 -3.57 14.71
CA THR A 69 -6.07 -2.13 14.67
C THR A 69 -6.30 -1.59 13.27
N ARG A 70 -7.27 -0.66 13.14
CA ARG A 70 -7.54 0.08 11.91
C ARG A 70 -6.53 1.20 11.73
N VAL A 71 -5.77 1.15 10.64
CA VAL A 71 -4.75 2.15 10.32
C VAL A 71 -5.12 2.82 9.01
N VAL A 72 -5.21 4.15 9.00
CA VAL A 72 -5.44 4.92 7.77
C VAL A 72 -4.19 5.75 7.50
N VAL A 73 -3.57 5.52 6.35
CA VAL A 73 -2.40 6.29 5.90
C VAL A 73 -2.83 7.24 4.79
N LEU A 74 -2.54 8.53 4.98
CA LEU A 74 -2.86 9.57 4.01
C LEU A 74 -1.57 10.08 3.38
N GLY A 75 -1.53 10.18 2.06
CA GLY A 75 -0.37 10.71 1.36
C GLY A 75 -0.45 10.55 -0.14
N GLY A 76 0.64 10.89 -0.83
CA GLY A 76 0.78 10.74 -2.27
C GLY A 76 2.16 10.23 -2.66
N GLY A 77 2.32 9.98 -3.95
CA GLY A 77 3.58 9.57 -4.54
C GLY A 77 4.15 8.28 -3.95
N THR A 78 5.47 8.29 -3.90
CA THR A 78 6.30 7.10 -3.64
C THR A 78 6.51 6.84 -2.15
N GLY A 79 6.40 7.88 -1.32
CA GLY A 79 6.55 7.78 0.13
C GLY A 79 5.43 6.94 0.75
N LEU A 80 4.18 7.15 0.31
CA LEU A 80 3.03 6.40 0.79
C LEU A 80 3.15 4.90 0.46
N SER A 81 3.41 4.56 -0.81
CA SER A 81 3.59 3.16 -1.22
C SER A 81 4.74 2.49 -0.49
N ASN A 82 5.86 3.21 -0.27
CA ASN A 82 7.03 2.68 0.41
C ASN A 82 6.75 2.28 1.87
N ILE A 83 5.96 3.08 2.59
CA ILE A 83 5.55 2.76 3.97
C ILE A 83 4.58 1.58 4.00
N ILE A 84 3.60 1.56 3.08
CA ILE A 84 2.55 0.53 3.09
C ILE A 84 3.12 -0.86 2.79
N GLY A 85 3.95 -0.98 1.75
CA GLY A 85 4.50 -2.26 1.35
C GLY A 85 5.56 -2.16 0.26
N GLY A 86 6.42 -1.14 0.35
CA GLY A 86 7.52 -0.93 -0.58
C GLY A 86 7.15 -0.21 -1.88
N ASP A 87 8.16 0.34 -2.56
CA ASP A 87 8.02 0.98 -3.86
C ASP A 87 7.83 -0.07 -4.98
N SER A 88 6.56 -0.33 -5.32
CA SER A 88 6.16 -1.35 -6.28
C SER A 88 6.58 -1.08 -7.73
N ARG A 89 7.31 0.01 -8.00
CA ARG A 89 7.94 0.28 -9.31
C ARG A 89 9.31 -0.35 -9.46
N LYS A 90 9.96 -0.74 -8.36
CA LYS A 90 11.32 -1.28 -8.39
C LYS A 90 11.31 -2.71 -8.88
N GLU A 91 12.27 -3.05 -9.74
CA GLU A 91 12.43 -4.42 -10.26
C GLU A 91 12.58 -5.47 -9.15
N SER A 92 13.15 -5.10 -8.01
CA SER A 92 13.35 -5.97 -6.84
C SER A 92 12.12 -6.09 -5.93
N TRP A 93 11.05 -5.32 -6.16
CA TRP A 93 9.87 -5.37 -5.29
C TRP A 93 9.23 -6.77 -5.19
N PRO A 94 9.14 -7.57 -6.28
CA PRO A 94 8.61 -8.93 -6.21
C PRO A 94 9.42 -9.92 -5.35
N ASP A 95 10.63 -9.56 -4.92
CA ASP A 95 11.45 -10.42 -4.05
C ASP A 95 10.94 -10.43 -2.61
N ASP A 96 10.31 -9.33 -2.18
CA ASP A 96 9.67 -9.20 -0.87
C ASP A 96 8.40 -8.30 -0.95
N PRO A 97 7.33 -8.78 -1.61
CA PRO A 97 6.17 -7.95 -1.93
C PRO A 97 5.18 -7.83 -0.77
N PHE A 98 5.39 -8.54 0.34
CA PHE A 98 4.42 -8.66 1.43
C PHE A 98 4.85 -7.98 2.73
N SER A 99 5.91 -7.18 2.69
CA SER A 99 6.47 -6.46 3.84
C SER A 99 5.82 -5.09 4.07
N GLY A 100 6.34 -4.34 5.05
CA GLY A 100 5.91 -2.96 5.35
C GLY A 100 4.74 -2.88 6.32
N LEU A 101 4.10 -1.72 6.39
CA LEU A 101 3.05 -1.46 7.39
C LEU A 101 1.86 -2.44 7.27
N LYS A 102 1.56 -2.92 6.06
CA LYS A 102 0.48 -3.87 5.80
C LYS A 102 0.71 -5.26 6.41
N GLU A 103 1.95 -5.62 6.70
CA GLU A 103 2.34 -6.88 7.36
C GLU A 103 2.01 -6.81 8.85
N ILE A 104 2.32 -5.66 9.46
CA ILE A 104 2.11 -5.42 10.90
C ILE A 104 0.64 -5.10 11.19
N PHE A 105 -0.01 -4.30 10.33
CA PHE A 105 -1.40 -3.85 10.52
C PHE A 105 -2.29 -4.31 9.35
N PRO A 106 -2.94 -5.48 9.46
CA PRO A 106 -3.77 -6.05 8.40
C PRO A 106 -5.01 -5.22 8.04
N GLN A 107 -5.45 -4.30 8.91
CA GLN A 107 -6.53 -3.35 8.62
C GLN A 107 -5.99 -1.98 8.14
N THR A 108 -4.81 -1.97 7.51
CA THR A 108 -4.27 -0.76 6.85
C THR A 108 -5.09 -0.41 5.62
N GLN A 109 -5.48 0.86 5.51
CA GLN A 109 -6.12 1.50 4.37
C GLN A 109 -5.32 2.73 3.96
N ALA A 110 -5.41 3.10 2.69
CA ALA A 110 -4.69 4.23 2.12
C ALA A 110 -5.65 5.23 1.48
N ILE A 111 -5.48 6.50 1.82
CA ILE A 111 -6.09 7.62 1.11
C ILE A 111 -4.99 8.29 0.29
N VAL A 112 -5.16 8.25 -1.02
CA VAL A 112 -4.14 8.61 -2.01
C VAL A 112 -4.43 9.99 -2.57
N CYS A 113 -3.46 10.88 -2.51
CA CYS A 113 -3.50 12.17 -3.19
C CYS A 113 -3.49 11.97 -4.71
N VAL A 114 -4.41 12.61 -5.42
CA VAL A 114 -4.65 12.38 -6.87
C VAL A 114 -4.36 13.63 -7.70
N THR A 115 -3.24 14.29 -7.42
CA THR A 115 -2.87 15.58 -8.02
C THR A 115 -1.80 15.49 -9.11
N ASP A 116 -1.17 14.32 -9.31
CA ASP A 116 -0.10 14.15 -10.32
C ASP A 116 -0.69 14.01 -11.73
N ASP A 117 -0.53 15.05 -12.54
CA ASP A 117 -0.94 15.10 -13.94
C ASP A 117 0.23 14.88 -14.92
N GLY A 118 1.35 14.31 -14.45
CA GLY A 118 2.53 14.00 -15.26
C GLY A 118 2.49 12.64 -15.98
N GLY A 119 3.35 12.49 -17.00
CA GLY A 119 3.63 11.22 -17.68
C GLY A 119 2.39 10.47 -18.18
N SER A 120 2.32 9.16 -17.89
CA SER A 120 1.18 8.33 -18.28
C SER A 120 -0.16 8.81 -17.71
N THR A 121 -0.14 9.49 -16.56
CA THR A 121 -1.36 10.04 -15.97
C THR A 121 -1.79 11.27 -16.77
N GLY A 122 -0.88 12.18 -17.05
CA GLY A 122 -1.13 13.34 -17.90
C GLY A 122 -1.66 13.01 -19.28
N GLU A 123 -1.08 12.01 -19.94
CA GLU A 123 -1.60 11.55 -21.23
C GLU A 123 -3.04 11.01 -21.13
N LEU A 124 -3.38 10.35 -20.02
CA LEU A 124 -4.72 9.78 -19.81
C LEU A 124 -5.76 10.90 -19.59
N LEU A 125 -5.40 11.92 -18.81
CA LEU A 125 -6.27 13.04 -18.45
C LEU A 125 -6.62 13.93 -19.64
N LYS A 126 -5.83 13.90 -20.72
CA LYS A 126 -6.17 14.58 -21.98
C LYS A 126 -7.38 13.95 -22.68
N ASP A 127 -7.62 12.68 -22.45
CA ASP A 127 -8.57 11.87 -23.21
C ASP A 127 -9.79 11.43 -22.39
N LEU A 128 -9.63 11.27 -21.07
CA LEU A 128 -10.65 10.77 -20.14
C LEU A 128 -10.75 11.70 -18.92
N PRO A 129 -11.96 12.08 -18.47
CA PRO A 129 -12.15 12.97 -17.33
C PRO A 129 -12.06 12.19 -16.01
N PHE A 130 -10.90 11.57 -15.77
CA PHE A 130 -10.59 10.83 -14.55
C PHE A 130 -9.75 11.66 -13.57
N ILE A 131 -9.60 11.14 -12.36
CA ILE A 131 -8.56 11.57 -11.43
C ILE A 131 -7.19 11.03 -11.86
N ALA A 132 -6.12 11.55 -11.26
CA ALA A 132 -4.80 10.98 -11.42
C ALA A 132 -4.76 9.53 -10.91
N LEU A 133 -4.41 8.57 -11.79
CA LEU A 133 -4.40 7.13 -11.45
C LEU A 133 -3.01 6.58 -11.08
N GLY A 134 -1.94 7.34 -11.34
CA GLY A 134 -0.56 6.90 -11.15
C GLY A 134 -0.25 6.45 -9.73
N ASP A 135 -0.60 7.26 -8.73
CA ASP A 135 -0.33 6.94 -7.32
C ASP A 135 -1.27 5.85 -6.79
N ILE A 136 -2.54 5.85 -7.22
CA ILE A 136 -3.48 4.78 -6.90
C ILE A 136 -2.92 3.44 -7.35
N ARG A 137 -2.35 3.37 -8.55
CA ARG A 137 -1.73 2.16 -9.09
C ARG A 137 -0.63 1.61 -8.20
N HIS A 138 0.32 2.46 -7.79
CA HIS A 138 1.43 2.01 -6.95
C HIS A 138 0.94 1.54 -5.59
N VAL A 139 0.07 2.34 -4.97
CA VAL A 139 -0.47 2.04 -3.63
C VAL A 139 -1.31 0.77 -3.66
N LEU A 140 -2.12 0.56 -4.70
CA LEU A 140 -2.88 -0.67 -4.91
C LEU A 140 -1.97 -1.90 -4.97
N LEU A 141 -0.93 -1.87 -5.82
CA LEU A 141 0.00 -2.99 -5.93
C LEU A 141 0.80 -3.18 -4.63
N SER A 142 1.28 -2.10 -4.02
CA SER A 142 1.97 -2.13 -2.73
C SER A 142 1.07 -2.55 -1.57
N SER A 143 -0.26 -2.62 -1.74
CA SER A 143 -1.19 -3.01 -0.67
C SER A 143 -1.50 -4.51 -0.66
N ILE A 144 -1.14 -5.28 -1.70
CA ILE A 144 -1.43 -6.73 -1.74
C ILE A 144 -0.80 -7.46 -0.55
N ARG A 145 -1.49 -8.44 0.00
CA ARG A 145 -1.06 -9.17 1.20
C ARG A 145 -1.04 -10.67 0.95
N LYS A 146 -0.07 -11.35 1.55
CA LYS A 146 0.03 -12.81 1.50
C LYS A 146 -1.22 -13.46 2.08
N SER A 147 -1.56 -13.15 3.33
CA SER A 147 -2.73 -13.71 4.02
C SER A 147 -4.02 -13.54 3.22
N SER A 148 -4.28 -12.34 2.67
CA SER A 148 -5.50 -12.11 1.91
C SER A 148 -5.56 -12.89 0.59
N LEU A 149 -4.42 -13.08 -0.09
CA LEU A 149 -4.34 -13.95 -1.27
C LEU A 149 -4.57 -15.42 -0.89
N GLN A 150 -3.97 -15.89 0.20
CA GLN A 150 -4.16 -17.24 0.73
C GLN A 150 -5.62 -17.48 1.09
N ASP A 151 -6.24 -16.57 1.85
CA ASP A 151 -7.62 -16.68 2.31
C ASP A 151 -8.63 -16.66 1.16
N ARG A 152 -8.42 -15.76 0.19
CA ARG A 152 -9.38 -15.55 -0.90
C ARG A 152 -9.28 -16.60 -2.00
N TYR A 153 -8.07 -17.01 -2.34
CA TYR A 153 -7.78 -17.84 -3.51
C TYR A 153 -7.20 -19.21 -3.16
N ALA A 154 -7.11 -19.54 -1.87
CA ALA A 154 -6.56 -20.80 -1.37
C ALA A 154 -5.13 -21.09 -1.89
N LEU A 155 -4.33 -20.04 -2.02
CA LEU A 155 -2.96 -20.13 -2.53
C LEU A 155 -1.98 -20.53 -1.44
N ASP A 156 -0.90 -21.21 -1.82
CA ASP A 156 0.28 -21.36 -0.99
C ASP A 156 1.22 -20.15 -1.09
N GLU A 157 2.30 -20.14 -0.31
CA GLU A 157 3.26 -19.03 -0.28
C GLU A 157 3.97 -18.82 -1.62
N SER A 158 4.30 -19.90 -2.33
CA SER A 158 4.97 -19.83 -3.62
C SER A 158 4.04 -19.28 -4.72
N GLU A 159 2.77 -19.66 -4.67
CA GLU A 159 1.72 -19.16 -5.55
C GLU A 159 1.43 -17.67 -5.27
N CYS A 160 1.39 -17.25 -4.00
CA CYS A 160 1.25 -15.83 -3.66
C CYS A 160 2.39 -14.98 -4.25
N LEU A 161 3.63 -15.44 -4.14
CA LEU A 161 4.80 -14.75 -4.72
C LEU A 161 4.71 -14.71 -6.25
N LEU A 162 4.23 -15.78 -6.89
CA LEU A 162 4.01 -15.83 -8.33
C LEU A 162 2.98 -14.77 -8.76
N VAL A 163 1.84 -14.70 -8.07
CA VAL A 163 0.80 -13.69 -8.31
C VAL A 163 1.35 -12.28 -8.16
N ALA A 164 2.10 -11.99 -7.10
CA ALA A 164 2.72 -10.69 -6.90
C ALA A 164 3.67 -10.31 -8.05
N ARG A 165 4.46 -11.27 -8.55
CA ARG A 165 5.39 -11.07 -9.67
C ARG A 165 4.65 -10.79 -10.98
N GLU A 166 3.58 -11.52 -11.28
CA GLU A 166 2.80 -11.31 -12.50
C GLU A 166 2.01 -9.99 -12.46
N LEU A 167 1.43 -9.66 -11.31
CA LEU A 167 0.82 -8.34 -11.09
C LEU A 167 1.85 -7.22 -11.24
N HIS A 168 3.06 -7.39 -10.71
CA HIS A 168 4.13 -6.40 -10.85
C HIS A 168 4.49 -6.15 -12.32
N LYS A 169 4.67 -7.20 -13.12
CA LYS A 169 4.93 -7.07 -14.57
C LYS A 169 3.77 -6.34 -15.27
N LEU A 170 2.55 -6.79 -15.03
CA LEU A 170 1.35 -6.24 -15.67
C LEU A 170 1.13 -4.76 -15.32
N PHE A 171 1.18 -4.41 -14.03
CA PHE A 171 0.85 -3.07 -13.55
C PHE A 171 1.99 -2.07 -13.73
N ASN A 172 3.23 -2.49 -13.95
CA ASN A 172 4.35 -1.57 -14.20
C ASN A 172 4.82 -1.53 -15.65
N TYR A 173 4.30 -2.39 -16.53
CA TYR A 173 4.67 -2.35 -17.93
C TYR A 173 4.35 -1.00 -18.57
N ARG A 174 5.30 -0.47 -19.34
CA ARG A 174 5.18 0.80 -20.07
C ARG A 174 5.44 0.58 -21.54
N PHE A 175 4.72 1.33 -22.36
CA PHE A 175 4.93 1.36 -23.80
C PHE A 175 4.83 2.80 -24.31
N ASP A 176 5.59 3.11 -25.35
CA ASP A 176 5.65 4.47 -25.94
C ASP A 176 4.78 4.62 -27.19
N SER A 177 4.27 3.50 -27.72
CA SER A 177 3.45 3.45 -28.93
C SER A 177 2.45 2.31 -28.87
N HIS A 178 1.41 2.37 -29.71
CA HIS A 178 0.35 1.37 -29.75
C HIS A 178 0.90 -0.07 -29.82
N PRO A 179 0.53 -0.97 -28.89
CA PRO A 179 1.13 -2.30 -28.79
C PRO A 179 0.69 -3.29 -29.89
N GLY A 180 -0.05 -2.81 -30.90
CA GLY A 180 -0.66 -3.63 -31.95
C GLY A 180 -1.83 -4.50 -31.51
N SER A 181 -1.59 -5.49 -30.64
CA SER A 181 -2.61 -6.42 -30.13
C SER A 181 -2.34 -6.82 -28.69
N ARG A 182 -3.32 -7.50 -28.06
CA ARG A 182 -3.20 -8.04 -26.70
C ARG A 182 -2.06 -9.04 -26.56
N GLU A 183 -1.88 -9.90 -27.55
CA GLU A 183 -0.87 -10.96 -27.56
C GLU A 183 0.53 -10.34 -27.64
N LYS A 184 0.71 -9.31 -28.49
CA LYS A 184 1.96 -8.56 -28.58
C LYS A 184 2.25 -7.80 -27.30
N LEU A 185 1.22 -7.22 -26.66
CA LEU A 185 1.36 -6.54 -25.38
C LEU A 185 1.82 -7.49 -24.28
N SER A 186 1.17 -8.65 -24.14
CA SER A 186 1.54 -9.68 -23.15
C SER A 186 2.94 -10.22 -23.40
N ALA A 187 3.28 -10.53 -24.66
CA ALA A 187 4.62 -11.00 -25.03
C ALA A 187 5.71 -9.97 -24.72
N ALA A 188 5.48 -8.69 -24.99
CA ALA A 188 6.44 -7.62 -24.71
C ALA A 188 6.58 -7.32 -23.22
N ALA A 189 5.48 -7.42 -22.47
CA ALA A 189 5.47 -7.20 -21.02
C ALA A 189 5.96 -8.41 -20.21
N GLY A 190 5.96 -9.60 -20.81
CA GLY A 190 6.42 -10.84 -20.18
C GLY A 190 5.53 -11.33 -19.04
N PHE A 191 4.27 -10.87 -18.97
CA PHE A 191 3.28 -11.37 -18.01
C PHE A 191 2.44 -12.49 -18.61
N ASP A 192 2.00 -13.41 -17.77
CA ASP A 192 1.08 -14.50 -18.11
C ASP A 192 -0.11 -14.54 -17.14
N LEU A 193 -1.30 -14.21 -17.65
CA LEU A 193 -2.52 -14.21 -16.84
C LEU A 193 -2.95 -15.61 -16.41
N THR A 194 -2.50 -16.67 -17.08
CA THR A 194 -2.82 -18.06 -16.69
C THR A 194 -2.21 -18.44 -15.35
N LEU A 195 -1.19 -17.70 -14.90
CA LEU A 195 -0.56 -17.85 -13.59
C LEU A 195 -1.30 -17.11 -12.47
N LEU A 196 -2.33 -16.32 -12.81
CA LEU A 196 -3.19 -15.65 -11.84
C LEU A 196 -4.40 -16.53 -11.47
N PRO A 197 -4.98 -16.36 -10.27
CA PRO A 197 -6.19 -17.07 -9.88
C PRO A 197 -7.33 -16.84 -10.88
N GLY A 198 -8.15 -17.86 -11.15
CA GLY A 198 -9.20 -17.82 -12.18
C GLY A 198 -10.04 -16.53 -12.21
N PRO A 199 -10.64 -16.07 -11.09
CA PRO A 199 -11.39 -14.83 -11.06
C PRO A 199 -10.55 -13.58 -11.41
N MET A 200 -9.27 -13.56 -11.02
CA MET A 200 -8.34 -12.47 -11.33
C MET A 200 -7.92 -12.50 -12.80
N HIS A 201 -7.62 -13.68 -13.34
CA HIS A 201 -7.36 -13.89 -14.77
C HIS A 201 -8.53 -13.36 -15.60
N GLU A 202 -9.74 -13.84 -15.34
CA GLU A 202 -10.93 -13.50 -16.12
C GLU A 202 -11.19 -12.00 -16.11
N TYR A 203 -11.12 -11.38 -14.93
CA TYR A 203 -11.38 -9.96 -14.80
C TYR A 203 -10.31 -9.10 -15.49
N LEU A 204 -9.02 -9.34 -15.22
CA LEU A 204 -7.94 -8.57 -15.85
C LEU A 204 -7.86 -8.81 -17.35
N GLY A 205 -8.13 -10.03 -17.80
CA GLY A 205 -8.28 -10.36 -19.23
C GLY A 205 -9.44 -9.60 -19.89
N GLY A 206 -10.57 -9.46 -19.19
CA GLY A 206 -11.70 -8.65 -19.65
C GLY A 206 -11.39 -7.15 -19.70
N LEU A 207 -10.64 -6.61 -18.73
CA LEU A 207 -10.16 -5.23 -18.77
C LEU A 207 -9.22 -4.99 -19.97
N LEU A 208 -8.30 -5.92 -20.23
CA LEU A 208 -7.43 -5.87 -21.40
C LEU A 208 -8.24 -5.93 -22.70
N GLU A 209 -9.24 -6.80 -22.81
CA GLU A 209 -10.12 -6.81 -23.99
C GLU A 209 -10.79 -5.45 -24.17
N THR A 210 -11.38 -4.92 -23.11
CA THR A 210 -12.08 -3.62 -23.12
C THR A 210 -11.17 -2.50 -23.62
N LEU A 211 -9.88 -2.49 -23.24
CA LEU A 211 -8.92 -1.49 -23.70
C LEU A 211 -8.75 -1.47 -25.23
N PHE A 212 -8.82 -2.62 -25.90
CA PHE A 212 -8.64 -2.72 -27.35
C PHE A 212 -9.96 -2.62 -28.12
N THR A 213 -11.08 -3.04 -27.53
CA THR A 213 -12.38 -3.10 -28.24
C THR A 213 -13.28 -1.91 -27.98
N ASP A 214 -13.19 -1.23 -26.83
CA ASP A 214 -14.02 -0.07 -26.53
C ASP A 214 -13.47 1.19 -27.23
N PRO A 215 -14.24 1.87 -28.10
CA PRO A 215 -13.75 3.04 -28.84
C PRO A 215 -13.31 4.22 -27.96
N GLY A 216 -13.88 4.36 -26.76
CA GLY A 216 -13.54 5.41 -25.80
C GLY A 216 -12.17 5.19 -25.15
N LEU A 217 -11.79 3.93 -24.95
CA LEU A 217 -10.49 3.55 -24.39
C LEU A 217 -9.44 3.28 -25.46
N ALA A 218 -9.77 2.65 -26.58
CA ALA A 218 -8.80 2.24 -27.60
C ALA A 218 -7.96 3.42 -28.14
N LYS A 219 -8.53 4.63 -28.20
CA LYS A 219 -7.80 5.84 -28.61
C LYS A 219 -6.59 6.15 -27.71
N VAL A 220 -6.64 5.81 -26.42
CA VAL A 220 -5.55 6.13 -25.47
C VAL A 220 -4.33 5.25 -25.73
N LEU A 221 -4.51 4.05 -26.29
CA LEU A 221 -3.40 3.14 -26.62
C LEU A 221 -2.41 3.73 -27.63
N SER A 222 -2.76 4.80 -28.34
CA SER A 222 -1.88 5.48 -29.29
C SER A 222 -0.81 6.37 -28.63
N ARG A 223 -0.88 6.60 -27.32
CA ARG A 223 0.04 7.45 -26.54
C ARG A 223 0.94 6.63 -25.60
N PRO A 224 2.06 7.21 -25.12
CA PRO A 224 2.88 6.60 -24.09
C PRO A 224 2.11 6.40 -22.78
N HIS A 225 2.05 5.16 -22.30
CA HIS A 225 1.30 4.82 -21.09
C HIS A 225 1.95 3.73 -20.26
N CYS A 226 1.57 3.72 -18.98
CA CYS A 226 1.72 2.58 -18.10
C CYS A 226 0.45 1.71 -18.18
N LEU A 227 0.61 0.43 -18.45
CA LEU A 227 -0.50 -0.51 -18.61
C LEU A 227 -1.39 -0.58 -17.36
N GLY A 228 -0.81 -0.56 -16.16
CA GLY A 228 -1.60 -0.54 -14.92
C GLY A 228 -2.48 0.71 -14.78
N ASN A 229 -2.06 1.88 -15.30
CA ASN A 229 -2.91 3.07 -15.30
C ASN A 229 -4.13 2.86 -16.23
N LEU A 230 -3.90 2.20 -17.37
CA LEU A 230 -4.96 1.87 -18.31
C LEU A 230 -5.91 0.81 -17.77
N LEU A 231 -5.43 -0.17 -17.01
CA LEU A 231 -6.28 -1.16 -16.35
C LEU A 231 -7.17 -0.51 -15.28
N LEU A 232 -6.63 0.42 -14.49
CA LEU A 232 -7.44 1.23 -13.56
C LEU A 232 -8.50 2.05 -14.30
N ALA A 233 -8.10 2.70 -15.39
CA ALA A 233 -9.00 3.47 -16.24
C ALA A 233 -10.12 2.58 -16.81
N ALA A 234 -9.80 1.39 -17.30
CA ALA A 234 -10.77 0.42 -17.81
C ALA A 234 -11.71 -0.10 -16.71
N ALA A 235 -11.20 -0.36 -15.51
CA ALA A 235 -12.03 -0.78 -14.38
C ALA A 235 -13.05 0.29 -14.01
N ILE A 236 -12.60 1.55 -13.83
CA ILE A 236 -13.47 2.70 -13.56
C ILE A 236 -14.45 2.90 -14.72
N TRP A 237 -13.97 2.81 -15.97
CA TRP A 237 -14.79 2.92 -17.17
C TRP A 237 -15.94 1.91 -17.19
N GLN A 238 -15.69 0.65 -16.81
CA GLN A 238 -16.70 -0.41 -16.75
C GLN A 238 -17.82 -0.10 -15.75
N GLY A 239 -17.49 0.48 -14.58
CA GLY A 239 -18.44 0.83 -13.54
C GLY A 239 -19.17 2.17 -13.72
N ALA A 240 -18.76 3.00 -14.69
CA ALA A 240 -19.24 4.36 -14.84
C ALA A 240 -20.19 4.54 -16.05
N ASP A 241 -21.40 3.99 -15.96
CA ASP A 241 -22.44 4.13 -17.01
C ASP A 241 -22.70 5.59 -17.39
N GLU A 242 -22.82 6.46 -16.39
CA GLU A 242 -23.03 7.89 -16.61
C GLU A 242 -21.88 8.53 -17.38
N LEU A 243 -20.63 8.17 -17.07
CA LEU A 243 -19.44 8.69 -17.74
C LEU A 243 -19.44 8.32 -19.23
N ARG A 244 -19.80 7.06 -19.55
CA ARG A 244 -19.91 6.59 -20.94
C ARG A 244 -20.99 7.35 -21.71
N GLN A 245 -22.14 7.60 -21.08
CA GLN A 245 -23.22 8.39 -21.69
C GLN A 245 -22.83 9.88 -21.84
N LYS A 246 -22.08 10.43 -20.88
CA LYS A 246 -21.56 11.81 -20.90
C LYS A 246 -20.53 12.01 -22.02
N MET A 247 -19.58 11.09 -22.20
CA MET A 247 -18.61 11.15 -23.31
C MET A 247 -19.28 11.05 -24.69
N LYS A 248 -20.42 10.35 -24.79
CA LYS A 248 -21.23 10.31 -26.02
C LYS A 248 -21.99 11.62 -26.30
N SER A 249 -22.18 12.48 -25.30
CA SER A 249 -23.06 13.67 -25.39
C SER A 249 -22.35 15.03 -25.41
N LEU A 250 -21.01 15.09 -25.41
CA LEU A 250 -20.20 16.33 -25.56
C LEU A 250 -20.53 17.47 -24.57
N LYS A 251 -21.22 17.21 -23.45
CA LYS A 251 -21.56 18.22 -22.45
C LYS A 251 -20.54 18.25 -21.31
N HIS A 252 -20.05 19.45 -20.97
CA HIS A 252 -19.28 19.71 -19.74
C HIS A 252 -20.22 19.97 -18.56
N CYS A 253 -20.06 19.24 -17.44
CA CYS A 253 -19.70 19.76 -16.11
C CYS A 253 -20.06 18.82 -14.94
N HIS A 254 -19.22 18.91 -13.90
CA HIS A 254 -19.25 18.35 -12.54
C HIS A 254 -19.86 16.95 -12.32
N VAL A 255 -18.92 16.02 -12.14
CA VAL A 255 -19.11 14.64 -11.69
C VAL A 255 -19.54 14.59 -10.21
N SER A 256 -20.55 13.76 -9.92
CA SER A 256 -20.91 13.36 -8.56
C SER A 256 -20.04 12.17 -8.13
N HIS A 257 -19.22 12.38 -7.10
CA HIS A 257 -18.01 11.60 -6.82
C HIS A 257 -18.20 10.15 -6.30
N PHE A 258 -19.42 9.73 -5.93
CA PHE A 258 -19.57 8.51 -5.10
C PHE A 258 -19.73 7.20 -5.88
N ASN A 259 -20.22 7.23 -7.12
CA ASN A 259 -20.51 6.01 -7.89
C ASN A 259 -19.46 5.64 -8.95
N GLU A 260 -18.52 6.53 -9.24
CA GLU A 260 -17.59 6.35 -10.36
C GLU A 260 -16.47 5.34 -10.04
N TYR A 261 -16.15 5.11 -8.76
CA TYR A 261 -15.07 4.22 -8.35
C TYR A 261 -15.53 2.79 -8.00
N GLN A 262 -16.75 2.40 -8.35
CA GLN A 262 -17.20 1.01 -8.15
C GLN A 262 -16.29 0.00 -8.87
N GLY A 263 -15.78 0.38 -10.05
CA GLY A 263 -14.77 -0.40 -10.78
C GLY A 263 -13.46 -0.58 -10.01
N LEU A 264 -12.98 0.48 -9.33
CA LEU A 264 -11.80 0.41 -8.47
C LEU A 264 -12.05 -0.51 -7.27
N LYS A 265 -13.20 -0.36 -6.59
CA LYS A 265 -13.59 -1.25 -5.48
C LYS A 265 -13.68 -2.71 -5.89
N HIS A 266 -14.17 -2.98 -7.11
CA HIS A 266 -14.22 -4.32 -7.65
C HIS A 266 -12.81 -4.85 -7.96
N LEU A 267 -11.94 -4.03 -8.55
CA LEU A 267 -10.53 -4.39 -8.76
C LEU A 267 -9.81 -4.68 -7.43
N CYS A 268 -10.01 -3.87 -6.39
CA CYS A 268 -9.48 -4.15 -5.05
C CYS A 268 -9.87 -5.55 -4.58
N ARG A 269 -11.16 -5.89 -4.64
CA ARG A 269 -11.65 -7.25 -4.30
C ARG A 269 -10.98 -8.33 -5.14
N ILE A 270 -10.86 -8.12 -6.45
CA ILE A 270 -10.18 -9.07 -7.34
C ILE A 270 -8.70 -9.22 -6.96
N MET A 271 -8.03 -8.17 -6.51
CA MET A 271 -6.65 -8.21 -5.99
C MET A 271 -6.55 -8.70 -4.53
N ALA A 272 -7.61 -9.33 -4.01
CA ALA A 272 -7.71 -9.79 -2.61
C ALA A 272 -7.54 -8.68 -1.57
N LEU A 273 -7.98 -7.47 -1.88
CA LEU A 273 -8.00 -6.33 -0.97
C LEU A 273 -9.43 -6.01 -0.52
N PRO A 274 -9.59 -5.42 0.68
CA PRO A 274 -10.83 -4.73 1.04
C PRO A 274 -11.24 -3.68 -0.02
N GLU A 275 -12.54 -3.47 -0.21
CA GLU A 275 -13.06 -2.52 -1.22
C GLU A 275 -12.54 -1.09 -1.02
N ASP A 276 -12.25 -0.73 0.23
CA ASP A 276 -11.79 0.57 0.70
C ASP A 276 -10.29 0.56 1.05
N ALA A 277 -9.53 -0.46 0.62
CA ALA A 277 -8.09 -0.55 0.89
C ALA A 277 -7.30 0.63 0.30
N VAL A 278 -7.71 1.13 -0.86
CA VAL A 278 -7.08 2.25 -1.55
C VAL A 278 -8.17 3.16 -2.10
N MET A 279 -8.20 4.40 -1.59
CA MET A 279 -9.21 5.39 -1.94
C MET A 279 -8.56 6.67 -2.44
N PRO A 280 -9.12 7.33 -3.46
CA PRO A 280 -8.72 8.70 -3.78
C PRO A 280 -9.13 9.66 -2.64
N CYS A 281 -8.35 10.73 -2.44
CA CYS A 281 -8.68 11.82 -1.51
C CYS A 281 -9.88 12.67 -1.95
#